data_AF-A0A3C0HCQ8-F1
#
_entry.id   AF-A0A3C0HCQ8-F1
#
_cell.length_a   1.000
_cell.length_b   1.000
_cell.length_c   1.000
_cell.angle_alpha   90.00
_cell.angle_beta   90.00
_cell.angle_gamma   90.00
#
_symmetry.space_group_name_H-M   'P 1'
#
loop_
_entity.id
_entity.type
_entity.pdbx_description
1 polymer ?
#
loop_
_entity_poly.entity_id
_entity_poly.type
_entity_poly.pdbx_seq_one_letter_code
_entity_poly.pdbx_strand_id
1 'polypeptide(L)'
;MKAFSFNVTIAATALDCEVIEDTIRQALAEGLPEETLALCKADGVKEYSEQGWKVARNRKFGIDAKSAGDAHKAIKSKIDTATPATV
;
A
#
# COMPACT_ATOMS: atom_id res chain seq x y z
N MET A 1 -2.28 -19.82 -27.14
CA MET A 1 -2.78 -18.73 -26.28
C MET A 1 -1.80 -18.54 -25.12
N LYS A 2 -1.55 -17.31 -24.68
CA LYS A 2 -0.69 -16.99 -23.51
C LYS A 2 -1.56 -16.29 -22.47
N ALA A 3 -1.45 -16.68 -21.21
CA ALA A 3 -2.10 -15.96 -20.12
C ALA A 3 -1.12 -14.92 -19.55
N PHE A 4 -1.59 -13.69 -19.40
CA PHE A 4 -0.86 -12.61 -18.76
C PHE A 4 -1.55 -12.30 -17.43
N SER A 5 -0.85 -12.49 -16.32
CA SER A 5 -1.40 -12.29 -14.99
C SER A 5 -0.90 -10.98 -14.40
N PHE A 6 -1.82 -10.18 -13.89
CA PHE A 6 -1.54 -8.92 -13.19
C PHE A 6 -1.98 -9.05 -11.74
N ASN A 7 -1.24 -8.42 -10.82
CA ASN A 7 -1.66 -8.30 -9.42
C ASN A 7 -2.10 -6.86 -9.14
N VAL A 8 -3.34 -6.68 -8.71
CA VAL A 8 -3.90 -5.39 -8.30
C VAL A 8 -4.15 -5.44 -6.80
N THR A 9 -3.54 -4.54 -6.04
CA THR A 9 -3.81 -4.39 -4.60
C THR A 9 -4.52 -3.06 -4.35
N ILE A 10 -5.69 -3.10 -3.71
CA ILE A 10 -6.45 -1.93 -3.28
C ILE A 10 -6.44 -1.88 -1.76
N ALA A 11 -6.09 -0.73 -1.18
CA ALA A 11 -6.14 -0.52 0.27
C ALA A 11 -7.26 0.46 0.61
N ALA A 12 -8.20 0.01 1.44
CA ALA A 12 -9.32 0.80 1.93
C ALA A 12 -9.73 0.29 3.32
N THR A 13 -10.42 1.13 4.09
CA THR A 13 -10.97 0.75 5.41
C THR A 13 -12.17 -0.20 5.29
N ALA A 14 -12.99 0.00 4.27
CA ALA A 14 -14.09 -0.87 3.91
C ALA A 14 -14.20 -0.86 2.38
N LEU A 15 -14.31 -2.05 1.78
CA LEU A 15 -14.43 -2.23 0.35
C LEU A 15 -15.34 -3.44 0.10
N ASP A 16 -16.33 -3.27 -0.77
CA ASP A 16 -17.14 -4.37 -1.24
C ASP A 16 -16.41 -5.08 -2.38
N CYS A 17 -15.91 -6.29 -2.11
CA CYS A 17 -15.13 -7.04 -3.09
C CYS A 17 -15.95 -7.48 -4.30
N GLU A 18 -17.24 -7.73 -4.16
CA GLU A 18 -18.10 -8.18 -5.26
C GLU A 18 -18.31 -7.03 -6.26
N VAL A 19 -18.65 -5.85 -5.75
CA VAL A 19 -18.83 -4.64 -6.56
C VAL A 19 -17.55 -4.26 -7.30
N ILE A 20 -16.39 -4.37 -6.63
CA ILE A 20 -15.09 -4.05 -7.24
C ILE A 20 -14.69 -5.09 -8.29
N GLU A 21 -14.94 -6.38 -8.04
CA GLU A 21 -14.67 -7.42 -9.02
C GLU A 21 -15.49 -7.19 -10.29
N ASP A 22 -16.78 -6.88 -10.16
CA ASP A 22 -17.66 -6.55 -11.28
C ASP A 22 -17.20 -5.30 -12.02
N THR A 23 -16.81 -4.25 -11.29
CA THR A 23 -16.30 -3.00 -11.87
C THR A 23 -15.03 -3.22 -12.69
N ILE A 24 -14.07 -3.98 -12.15
CA ILE A 24 -12.82 -4.30 -12.86
C ILE A 24 -13.13 -5.19 -14.08
N ARG A 25 -14.02 -6.18 -13.93
CA ARG A 25 -14.43 -7.05 -15.04
C ARG A 25 -15.05 -6.26 -16.18
N GLN A 26 -15.91 -5.29 -15.87
CA GLN A 26 -16.50 -4.39 -16.85
C GLN A 26 -15.43 -3.54 -17.55
N ALA A 27 -14.52 -2.91 -16.80
CA ALA A 27 -13.45 -2.11 -17.37
C ALA A 27 -12.53 -2.92 -18.30
N LEU A 28 -12.26 -4.19 -17.97
CA LEU A 28 -11.50 -5.10 -18.83
C LEU A 28 -12.28 -5.46 -20.11
N ALA A 29 -13.59 -5.71 -19.99
CA ALA A 29 -14.43 -6.02 -21.15
C ALA A 29 -14.52 -4.83 -22.13
N GLU A 30 -14.56 -3.60 -21.62
CA GLU A 30 -14.61 -2.37 -22.43
C GLU A 30 -13.25 -1.98 -23.02
N GLY A 31 -12.16 -2.24 -22.29
CA GLY A 31 -10.83 -1.76 -22.65
C GLY A 31 -9.95 -2.73 -23.45
N LEU A 32 -10.27 -4.02 -23.46
CA LEU A 32 -9.46 -5.04 -24.15
C LEU A 32 -9.93 -5.26 -25.59
N PRO A 33 -9.02 -5.68 -26.49
CA PRO A 33 -9.39 -6.06 -27.86
C PRO A 33 -10.43 -7.19 -27.90
N GLU A 34 -11.20 -7.25 -28.99
CA GLU A 34 -12.11 -8.36 -29.26
C GLU A 34 -11.40 -9.73 -29.17
N GLU A 35 -12.17 -10.76 -28.79
CA GLU A 35 -11.68 -12.13 -28.55
C GLU A 35 -10.65 -12.29 -27.40
N THR A 36 -10.47 -11.26 -26.55
CA THR A 36 -9.66 -11.38 -25.33
C THR A 36 -10.46 -12.02 -24.20
N LEU A 37 -9.91 -13.06 -23.58
CA LEU A 37 -10.47 -13.67 -22.37
C LEU A 37 -9.95 -12.94 -21.13
N ALA A 38 -10.84 -12.40 -20.32
CA ALA A 38 -10.52 -11.72 -19.06
C ALA A 38 -11.17 -12.44 -17.88
N LEU A 39 -10.40 -12.62 -16.81
CA LEU A 39 -10.88 -13.10 -15.51
C LEU A 39 -10.47 -12.08 -14.45
N CYS A 40 -11.46 -11.55 -13.73
CA CYS A 40 -11.23 -10.83 -12.49
C CYS A 40 -11.73 -11.71 -11.34
N LYS A 41 -10.93 -11.84 -10.29
CA LYS A 41 -11.28 -12.58 -9.07
C LYS A 41 -10.59 -11.94 -7.87
N ALA A 42 -11.31 -11.78 -6.76
CA ALA A 42 -10.70 -11.38 -5.50
C ALA A 42 -9.70 -12.44 -4.95
N ASP A 43 -8.51 -11.99 -4.56
CA ASP A 43 -7.44 -12.84 -3.99
C ASP A 43 -7.43 -12.83 -2.44
N GLY A 44 -8.56 -12.45 -1.83
CA GLY A 44 -8.75 -12.38 -0.39
C GLY A 44 -8.44 -11.01 0.23
N VAL A 45 -8.88 -10.84 1.48
CA VAL A 45 -8.70 -9.61 2.26
C VAL A 45 -7.66 -9.86 3.34
N LYS A 46 -6.67 -8.97 3.43
CA LYS A 46 -5.66 -8.99 4.49
C LYS A 46 -5.83 -7.80 5.40
N GLU A 47 -6.13 -8.08 6.66
CA GLU A 47 -6.11 -7.09 7.71
C GLU A 47 -4.67 -6.91 8.22
N TYR A 48 -4.30 -5.66 8.47
CA TYR A 48 -2.99 -5.30 8.98
C TYR A 48 -3.13 -4.69 10.36
N SER A 49 -2.24 -5.08 11.28
CA SER A 49 -1.97 -4.27 12.46
C SER A 49 -1.39 -2.91 12.05
N GLU A 50 -1.44 -1.91 12.93
CA GLU A 50 -0.94 -0.56 12.62
C GLU A 50 0.52 -0.56 12.11
N GLN A 51 1.41 -1.28 12.82
CA GLN A 51 2.81 -1.41 12.40
C GLN A 51 2.95 -2.26 11.13
N GLY A 52 2.13 -3.31 10.98
CA GLY A 52 2.09 -4.12 9.78
C GLY A 52 1.69 -3.30 8.55
N TRP A 53 0.74 -2.38 8.70
CA TRP A 53 0.28 -1.49 7.65
C TRP A 53 1.38 -0.51 7.23
N LYS A 54 2.10 0.10 8.18
CA LYS A 54 3.24 1.00 7.86
C LYS A 54 4.28 0.31 6.97
N VAL A 55 4.62 -0.95 7.28
CA VAL A 55 5.57 -1.75 6.48
C VAL A 55 4.98 -2.10 5.11
N ALA A 56 3.74 -2.60 5.07
CA ALA A 56 3.08 -3.00 3.83
C ALA A 56 2.86 -1.81 2.89
N ARG A 57 2.47 -0.66 3.43
CA ARG A 57 2.22 0.57 2.69
C ARG A 57 3.48 1.06 1.98
N ASN A 58 4.61 1.06 2.68
CA ASN A 58 5.90 1.40 2.08
C ASN A 58 6.29 0.39 0.98
N ARG A 59 6.17 -0.91 1.25
CA ARG A 59 6.59 -1.97 0.30
C ARG A 59 5.71 -2.07 -0.96
N LYS A 60 4.39 -1.93 -0.81
CA LYS A 60 3.42 -2.13 -1.90
C LYS A 60 3.09 -0.83 -2.64
N PHE A 61 3.02 0.28 -1.92
CA PHE A 61 2.57 1.57 -2.48
C PHE A 61 3.68 2.63 -2.52
N GLY A 62 4.89 2.34 -2.01
CA GLY A 62 6.01 3.27 -1.99
C GLY A 62 5.85 4.44 -1.01
N ILE A 63 4.85 4.39 -0.12
CA ILE A 63 4.55 5.48 0.81
C ILE A 63 5.27 5.23 2.14
N ASP A 64 6.36 5.96 2.35
CA ASP A 64 7.16 5.90 3.57
C ASP A 64 6.46 6.55 4.79
N ALA A 65 7.01 6.32 5.98
CA ALA A 65 6.43 6.85 7.22
C ALA A 65 6.42 8.39 7.28
N LYS A 66 7.35 9.05 6.59
CA LYS A 66 7.43 10.51 6.58
C LYS A 66 6.32 11.11 5.71
N SER A 67 6.15 10.57 4.51
CA SER A 67 5.16 11.00 3.53
C SER A 67 3.73 10.76 4.00
N ALA A 68 3.53 9.72 4.82
CA ALA A 68 2.25 9.43 5.44
C ALA A 68 2.01 10.12 6.79
N GLY A 69 2.97 10.88 7.33
CA GLY A 69 2.82 11.56 8.63
C GLY A 69 2.95 10.66 9.87
N ASP A 70 3.40 9.41 9.70
CA ASP A 70 3.62 8.43 10.78
C ASP A 70 4.99 8.56 11.47
N ALA A 71 5.85 9.45 10.97
CA ALA A 71 7.18 9.66 11.53
C ALA A 71 7.07 10.18 12.97
N HIS A 72 7.51 9.37 13.94
CA HIS A 72 7.68 9.83 15.31
C HIS A 72 8.62 11.04 15.31
N LYS A 73 8.14 12.19 15.81
CA LYS A 73 9.01 13.31 16.15
C LYS A 73 9.89 12.85 17.31
N ALA A 74 11.05 12.30 17.02
CA ALA A 74 12.07 12.11 18.04
C ALA A 74 12.41 13.52 18.57
N ILE A 75 12.04 13.78 19.83
CA ILE A 75 12.47 14.99 20.55
C ILE A 75 14.00 14.91 20.56
N LYS A 76 14.66 15.76 19.76
CA LYS A 76 16.11 15.90 19.79
C LYS A 76 16.51 16.60 21.09
N SER A 77 16.59 15.84 22.17
CA SER A 77 17.29 16.27 23.38
C SER A 77 18.79 16.14 23.12
N LYS A 78 19.37 17.06 22.33
CA LYS A 78 20.82 17.28 22.37
C LYS A 78 21.13 17.93 23.71
N ILE A 79 21.52 17.14 24.70
CA ILE A 79 22.25 17.64 25.86
C ILE A 79 23.70 17.82 25.38
N ASP A 80 24.07 19.05 25.03
CA ASP A 80 25.48 19.43 24.89
C ASP A 80 26.11 19.43 26.28
N THR A 81 26.80 18.35 26.65
CA THR A 81 27.72 18.38 27.80
C THR A 81 29.02 19.03 27.36
N ALA A 82 29.09 20.35 27.48
CA ALA A 82 30.35 21.09 27.44
C ALA A 82 31.12 20.82 28.76
N THR A 83 32.24 20.09 28.65
CA THR A 83 33.21 19.89 29.74
C THR A 83 33.95 21.21 30.01
N PRO A 84 34.03 21.70 31.27
CA PRO A 84 34.80 22.90 31.59
C PRO A 84 36.30 22.59 31.62
N ALA A 85 37.10 23.46 30.99
CA ALA A 85 38.56 23.43 31.10
C ALA A 85 39.00 23.96 32.47
N THR A 86 39.81 23.17 33.18
CA THR A 86 40.45 23.56 34.45
C THR A 86 41.71 24.39 34.16
N VAL A 87 41.89 25.38 35.04
CA VAL A 87 42.91 26.44 35.11
C VAL A 87 44.34 25.91 35.21
#